data_AF-A0A9X7UB83-F1
#
_entry.id   AF-A0A9X7UB83-F1
#
_cell.length_a   1.000
_cell.length_b   1.000
_cell.length_c   1.000
_cell.angle_alpha   90.00
_cell.angle_beta   90.00
_cell.angle_gamma   90.00
#
_symmetry.space_group_name_H-M   'P 1'
#
loop_
_entity.id
_entity.type
_entity.pdbx_description
1 polymer ?
#
loop_
_entity_poly.entity_id
_entity_poly.type
_entity_poly.pdbx_seq_one_letter_code
_entity_poly.pdbx_strand_id
1 'polypeptide(L)'
;MKLAADMGRHSGRATPSLLDAPYRQFDHETGRRSTYPMPIPVQTNPATSMIRYKAEKAGGKVVVVDPRHITQTCNACGSPTSESNDADRHICACGADVPRGTNNAINILARGLSAHAAALGRRVGKVLPNASV
;
A
#
# COMPACT_ATOMS: atom_id res chain seq x y z
N MET A 1 51.49 -11.86 -34.52
CA MET A 1 51.92 -10.68 -33.74
C MET A 1 50.74 -9.72 -33.62
N LYS A 2 50.37 -9.37 -32.38
CA LYS A 2 49.48 -8.26 -31.95
C LYS A 2 48.03 -8.39 -32.46
N LEU A 3 47.05 -8.95 -31.73
CA LEU A 3 46.57 -8.62 -30.38
C LEU A 3 46.55 -7.10 -30.14
N ALA A 4 45.40 -6.50 -30.43
CA ALA A 4 44.96 -5.23 -29.87
C ALA A 4 43.58 -5.47 -29.26
N ALA A 5 43.56 -5.57 -27.94
CA ALA A 5 42.37 -5.41 -27.12
C ALA A 5 41.99 -3.92 -27.13
N ASP A 6 40.74 -3.61 -27.44
CA ASP A 6 40.15 -2.34 -27.02
C ASP A 6 38.99 -2.66 -26.09
N MET A 7 39.24 -2.45 -24.80
CA MET A 7 38.28 -2.64 -23.73
C MET A 7 37.28 -1.50 -23.79
N GLY A 8 36.10 -1.80 -24.33
CA GLY A 8 34.94 -0.92 -24.26
C GLY A 8 34.75 -0.38 -22.84
N ARG A 9 34.61 0.94 -22.75
CA ARG A 9 34.45 1.73 -21.53
C ARG A 9 33.26 1.21 -20.71
N HIS A 10 33.52 0.40 -19.70
CA HIS A 10 32.51 -0.09 -18.77
C HIS A 10 32.33 0.89 -17.60
N SER A 11 31.26 1.69 -17.63
CA SER A 11 30.66 2.22 -16.40
C SER A 11 29.17 2.51 -16.57
N GLY A 12 28.45 1.60 -17.24
CA GLY A 12 27.03 1.38 -16.99
C GLY A 12 26.91 0.04 -16.31
N ARG A 13 26.29 -0.03 -15.13
CA ARG A 13 26.03 -1.28 -14.41
C ARG A 13 25.09 -2.10 -15.30
N ALA A 14 25.63 -3.02 -16.11
CA ALA A 14 24.84 -3.87 -16.99
C ALA A 14 23.87 -4.66 -16.12
N THR A 15 22.57 -4.32 -16.18
CA THR A 15 21.54 -5.24 -15.75
C THR A 15 21.69 -6.48 -16.61
N PRO A 16 21.81 -7.69 -16.04
CA PRO A 16 21.88 -8.91 -16.84
C PRO A 16 20.69 -8.92 -17.81
N SER A 17 20.98 -9.08 -19.09
CA SER A 17 19.93 -9.25 -20.08
C SER A 17 19.14 -10.50 -19.70
N LEU A 18 17.81 -10.48 -19.88
CA LEU A 18 16.88 -11.57 -19.51
C LEU A 18 17.21 -12.94 -20.16
N LEU A 19 18.27 -13.03 -20.96
CA LEU A 19 18.71 -14.24 -21.65
C LEU A 19 19.74 -15.07 -20.86
N ASP A 20 20.34 -14.52 -19.80
CA ASP A 20 21.40 -15.19 -19.03
C ASP A 20 20.95 -15.71 -17.66
N ALA A 21 19.64 -15.67 -17.34
CA ALA A 21 19.16 -16.13 -16.05
C ALA A 21 19.09 -17.68 -15.97
N PRO A 22 19.86 -18.34 -15.09
CA PRO A 22 19.96 -19.81 -15.01
C PRO A 22 18.74 -20.52 -14.39
N TYR A 23 17.61 -19.82 -14.22
CA TYR A 23 16.40 -20.38 -13.60
C TYR A 23 15.26 -20.54 -14.61
N ARG A 24 15.53 -21.24 -15.72
CA ARG A 24 14.47 -21.80 -16.57
C ARG A 24 14.08 -23.16 -15.99
N GLN A 25 13.11 -23.19 -15.09
CA GLN A 25 12.51 -24.44 -14.66
C GLN A 25 11.25 -24.74 -15.47
N PHE A 26 11.07 -26.03 -15.75
CA PHE A 26 9.91 -26.55 -16.47
C PHE A 26 8.85 -26.89 -15.43
N ASP A 27 7.66 -26.31 -15.58
CA ASP A 27 6.56 -26.62 -14.69
C ASP A 27 5.98 -27.99 -15.08
N HIS A 28 6.17 -29.00 -14.23
CA HIS A 28 5.73 -30.37 -14.51
C HIS A 28 4.20 -30.53 -14.39
N GLU A 29 3.50 -29.61 -13.74
CA GLU A 29 2.04 -29.64 -13.60
C GLU A 29 1.33 -29.06 -14.83
N THR A 30 1.86 -27.96 -15.37
CA THR A 30 1.21 -27.22 -16.48
C THR A 30 1.87 -27.42 -17.83
N GLY A 31 3.05 -28.06 -17.88
CA GLY A 31 3.82 -28.31 -19.10
C GLY A 31 4.32 -27.06 -19.81
N ARG A 32 4.23 -25.88 -19.18
CA ARG A 32 4.68 -24.60 -19.75
C ARG A 32 5.99 -24.16 -19.10
N ARG A 33 6.89 -23.57 -19.89
CA ARG A 33 8.10 -22.92 -19.36
C ARG A 33 7.71 -21.66 -18.61
N SER A 34 7.93 -21.65 -17.29
CA SER A 34 7.74 -20.47 -16.45
C SER A 34 9.07 -19.75 -16.25
N THR A 35 9.06 -18.42 -16.36
CA THR A 35 10.20 -17.54 -16.04
C THR A 35 10.19 -17.07 -14.58
N TYR A 36 9.18 -17.45 -13.80
CA TYR A 36 9.05 -17.06 -12.39
C TYR A 36 8.86 -18.30 -11.50
N PRO A 37 9.61 -18.42 -10.40
CA PRO A 37 9.44 -19.50 -9.43
C PRO A 37 8.09 -19.35 -8.72
N MET A 38 7.25 -20.38 -8.81
CA MET A 38 5.98 -20.48 -8.07
C MET A 38 6.17 -21.41 -6.85
N PRO A 39 5.40 -21.23 -5.77
CA PRO A 39 4.18 -20.42 -5.67
C PRO A 39 4.45 -19.03 -5.09
N ILE A 40 3.89 -17.98 -5.72
CA ILE A 40 3.74 -16.68 -5.07
C ILE A 40 2.87 -16.90 -3.82
N PRO A 41 3.41 -16.75 -2.59
CA PRO A 41 2.58 -16.88 -1.40
C PRO A 41 1.52 -15.78 -1.44
N VAL A 42 0.27 -16.15 -1.15
CA VAL A 42 -0.88 -15.26 -1.02
C VAL A 42 -0.48 -13.84 -0.64
N GLN A 43 -0.69 -12.89 -1.56
CA GLN A 43 -0.63 -11.43 -1.44
C GLN A 43 -0.25 -10.88 -0.05
N THR A 44 1.01 -11.02 0.39
CA THR A 44 1.51 -10.17 1.47
C THR A 44 2.17 -8.97 0.81
N ASN A 45 1.49 -7.81 0.85
CA ASN A 45 2.11 -6.57 0.42
C ASN A 45 3.40 -6.38 1.26
N PRO A 46 4.60 -6.31 0.65
CA PRO A 46 5.86 -6.24 1.37
C PRO A 46 5.95 -5.03 2.30
N ALA A 47 5.19 -3.96 2.04
CA ALA A 47 5.08 -2.82 2.96
C ALA A 47 4.38 -3.21 4.27
N THR A 48 3.32 -4.02 4.20
CA THR A 48 2.55 -4.43 5.38
C THR A 48 3.36 -5.36 6.28
N SER A 49 4.12 -6.30 5.70
CA SER A 49 5.00 -7.18 6.48
C SER A 49 6.09 -6.39 7.20
N MET A 50 6.68 -5.39 6.54
CA MET A 50 7.71 -4.56 7.13
C MET A 50 7.17 -3.63 8.22
N ILE A 51 5.96 -3.08 8.05
CA ILE A 51 5.27 -2.29 9.09
C ILE A 51 4.98 -3.16 10.32
N ARG A 52 4.49 -4.40 10.13
CA ARG A 52 4.26 -5.35 11.24
C ARG A 52 5.54 -5.65 12.00
N TYR A 53 6.60 -6.03 11.28
CA TYR A 53 7.90 -6.31 11.88
C TYR A 53 8.43 -5.11 12.70
N LYS A 54 8.40 -3.91 12.14
CA LYS A 54 8.87 -2.71 12.84
C LYS A 54 8.01 -2.34 14.04
N ALA A 55 6.69 -2.49 13.94
CA ALA A 55 5.78 -2.25 15.04
C ALA A 55 6.01 -3.24 16.18
N GLU A 56 6.07 -4.54 15.89
CA GLU A 56 6.36 -5.58 16.88
C GLU A 56 7.70 -5.36 17.57
N LYS A 57 8.75 -5.04 16.80
CA LYS A 57 10.07 -4.70 17.34
C LYS A 57 10.05 -3.51 18.31
N ALA A 58 9.13 -2.56 18.11
CA ALA A 58 8.95 -1.41 18.98
C ALA A 58 7.93 -1.65 20.12
N GLY A 59 7.42 -2.88 20.29
CA GLY A 59 6.36 -3.19 21.26
C GLY A 59 4.97 -2.67 20.87
N GLY A 60 4.80 -2.25 19.61
CA GLY A 60 3.53 -1.78 19.04
C GLY A 60 2.69 -2.89 18.42
N LYS A 61 1.47 -2.53 18.01
CA LYS A 61 0.52 -3.40 17.31
C LYS A 61 0.06 -2.74 16.02
N VAL A 62 -0.18 -3.55 14.98
CA VAL A 62 -0.74 -3.09 13.71
C VAL A 62 -2.19 -3.51 13.62
N VAL A 63 -3.09 -2.54 13.46
CA VAL A 63 -4.50 -2.79 13.18
C VAL A 63 -4.73 -2.58 11.68
N VAL A 64 -5.20 -3.61 10.99
CA VAL A 64 -5.59 -3.52 9.58
C VAL A 64 -7.07 -3.12 9.52
N VAL A 65 -7.38 -2.13 8.69
CA VAL A 65 -8.74 -1.65 8.46
C VAL A 65 -9.19 -1.97 7.04
N ASP A 66 -10.50 -2.08 6.81
CA ASP A 66 -11.05 -2.22 5.46
C ASP A 66 -10.68 -0.97 4.63
N PRO A 67 -10.01 -1.10 3.47
CA PRO A 67 -9.64 0.03 2.63
C PRO A 67 -10.82 0.63 1.82
N ARG A 68 -11.95 -0.06 1.72
CA ARG A 68 -13.05 0.33 0.81
C ARG A 68 -13.63 1.70 1.15
N HIS A 69 -13.84 2.50 0.11
CA HIS A 69 -14.48 3.83 0.17
C HIS A 69 -13.77 4.88 1.04
N ILE A 70 -12.55 4.63 1.53
CA ILE A 70 -11.82 5.60 2.37
C ILE A 70 -11.58 6.92 1.64
N THR A 71 -11.20 6.83 0.36
CA THR A 71 -10.90 7.99 -0.50
C THR A 71 -12.11 8.82 -0.86
N GLN A 72 -13.30 8.20 -0.83
CA GLN A 72 -14.56 8.83 -1.20
C GLN A 72 -15.33 9.34 0.01
N THR A 73 -15.03 8.87 1.22
CA THR A 73 -15.77 9.27 2.42
C THR A 73 -15.24 10.61 2.95
N CYS A 74 -16.11 11.60 3.14
CA CYS A 74 -15.73 12.83 3.81
C CYS A 74 -15.52 12.59 5.31
N ASN A 75 -14.36 12.97 5.85
CA ASN A 75 -14.08 12.87 7.28
C ASN A 75 -14.98 13.77 8.16
N ALA A 76 -15.55 14.84 7.57
CA ALA A 76 -16.28 15.88 8.27
C ALA A 76 -17.80 15.67 8.27
N CYS A 77 -18.37 14.89 7.35
CA CYS A 77 -19.82 14.63 7.34
C CYS A 77 -20.17 13.17 7.05
N GLY A 78 -19.20 12.35 6.65
CA GLY A 78 -19.41 10.94 6.32
C GLY A 78 -20.07 10.68 4.97
N SER A 79 -20.44 11.71 4.20
CA SER A 79 -21.03 11.49 2.87
C SER A 79 -20.00 10.93 1.89
N PRO A 80 -20.40 10.03 0.98
CA PRO A 80 -19.58 9.68 -0.17
C PRO A 80 -19.52 10.89 -1.11
N THR A 81 -18.34 11.47 -1.26
CA THR A 81 -18.10 12.60 -2.15
C THR A 81 -18.10 12.13 -3.60
N SER A 82 -19.01 12.67 -4.40
CA SER A 82 -19.05 12.49 -5.86
C SER A 82 -18.14 13.46 -6.62
N GLU A 83 -17.62 14.48 -5.93
CA GLU A 83 -17.03 15.68 -6.57
C GLU A 83 -15.51 15.83 -6.41
N SER A 84 -14.82 14.94 -5.69
CA SER A 84 -13.36 15.04 -5.55
C SER A 84 -12.67 14.52 -6.82
N ASN A 85 -12.81 15.25 -7.92
CA ASN A 85 -12.06 15.04 -9.16
C ASN A 85 -10.65 15.63 -9.09
N ASP A 86 -10.32 16.34 -8.01
CA ASP A 86 -8.96 16.80 -7.75
C ASP A 86 -8.10 15.67 -7.15
N ALA A 87 -6.97 15.42 -7.80
CA ALA A 87 -6.06 14.37 -7.38
C ALA A 87 -5.56 14.59 -5.95
N ASP A 88 -5.41 15.82 -5.45
CA ASP A 88 -4.72 16.10 -4.18
C ASP A 88 -5.59 16.74 -3.08
N ARG A 89 -6.76 17.26 -3.41
CA ARG A 89 -7.69 17.90 -2.47
C ARG A 89 -8.97 17.10 -2.32
N HIS A 90 -9.52 17.10 -1.12
CA HIS A 90 -10.86 16.60 -0.83
C HIS A 90 -11.75 17.79 -0.53
N ILE A 91 -12.62 18.09 -1.49
CA ILE A 91 -13.63 19.16 -1.40
C ILE A 91 -15.00 18.48 -1.27
N CYS A 92 -15.76 18.85 -0.26
CA CYS A 92 -17.09 18.29 0.00
C CYS A 92 -18.13 19.40 0.11
N ALA A 93 -19.36 19.12 -0.32
CA ALA A 93 -20.50 20.03 -0.20
C ALA A 93 -20.82 20.44 1.25
N CYS A 94 -20.32 19.70 2.26
CA CYS A 94 -20.43 20.10 3.66
C CYS A 94 -19.49 21.25 4.08
N GLY A 95 -18.61 21.72 3.18
CA GLY A 95 -17.64 22.77 3.43
C GLY A 95 -16.23 22.28 3.77
N ALA A 96 -15.99 20.97 3.83
CA ALA A 96 -14.65 20.44 4.03
C ALA A 96 -13.77 20.68 2.79
N ASP A 97 -12.62 21.32 2.98
CA ASP A 97 -11.58 21.50 1.97
C ASP A 97 -10.19 21.22 2.58
N VAL A 98 -9.72 19.99 2.44
CA VAL A 98 -8.47 19.50 3.04
C VAL A 98 -7.65 18.67 2.05
N PRO A 99 -6.34 18.43 2.26
CA PRO A 99 -5.60 17.49 1.44
C PRO A 99 -6.23 16.08 1.49
N ARG A 100 -6.33 15.41 0.34
CA ARG A 100 -6.95 14.08 0.23
C ARG A 100 -6.26 13.05 1.12
N GLY A 101 -4.94 13.12 1.24
CA GLY A 101 -4.16 12.29 2.16
C GLY A 101 -4.56 12.47 3.61
N THR A 102 -4.81 13.71 4.04
CA THR A 102 -5.27 14.05 5.40
C THR A 102 -6.67 13.51 5.66
N ASN A 103 -7.61 13.68 4.73
CA ASN A 103 -8.95 13.10 4.81
C ASN A 103 -8.89 11.57 4.99
N ASN A 104 -8.09 10.91 4.16
CA ASN A 104 -7.92 9.45 4.20
C ASN A 104 -7.30 8.97 5.52
N ALA A 105 -6.27 9.67 6.02
CA ALA A 105 -5.61 9.34 7.28
C ALA A 105 -6.56 9.42 8.47
N ILE A 106 -7.42 10.45 8.52
CA ILE A 106 -8.44 10.60 9.56
C ILE A 106 -9.46 9.47 9.49
N ASN A 107 -9.93 9.12 8.29
CA ASN A 107 -10.85 7.99 8.10
C ASN A 107 -10.22 6.64 8.51
N ILE A 108 -8.95 6.40 8.16
CA ILE A 108 -8.20 5.20 8.58
C ILE A 108 -8.10 5.14 10.11
N LEU A 109 -7.76 6.25 10.76
CA LEU A 109 -7.68 6.34 12.23
C LEU A 109 -9.03 6.03 12.88
N ALA A 110 -10.12 6.65 12.40
CA ALA A 110 -11.46 6.42 12.94
C ALA A 110 -11.88 4.94 12.83
N ARG A 111 -11.60 4.29 11.69
CA ARG A 111 -11.85 2.85 11.52
C ARG A 111 -10.96 2.00 12.43
N GLY A 112 -9.68 2.37 12.58
CA GLY A 112 -8.72 1.67 13.44
C GLY A 112 -9.13 1.71 14.91
N LEU A 113 -9.54 2.89 15.40
CA LEU A 113 -10.06 3.06 16.76
C LEU A 113 -11.36 2.28 16.99
N SER A 114 -12.26 2.30 16.00
CA SER A 114 -13.51 1.52 16.06
C SER A 114 -13.25 0.02 16.13
N ALA A 115 -12.36 -0.50 15.28
CA ALA A 115 -11.96 -1.91 15.29
C ALA A 115 -11.25 -2.29 16.60
N HIS A 116 -10.34 -1.44 17.09
CA HIS A 116 -9.63 -1.67 18.34
C HIS A 116 -10.57 -1.69 19.55
N ALA A 117 -11.50 -0.76 19.63
CA ALA A 117 -12.48 -0.71 20.72
C ALA A 117 -13.48 -1.87 20.66
N ALA A 118 -13.92 -2.28 19.46
CA ALA A 118 -14.73 -3.48 19.28
C ALA A 118 -14.02 -4.73 19.80
N ALA A 119 -12.72 -4.87 19.54
CA ALA A 119 -11.91 -5.96 20.08
C ALA A 119 -11.79 -5.92 21.62
N LEU A 120 -11.92 -4.74 22.23
CA LEU A 120 -11.93 -4.55 23.69
C LEU A 120 -13.33 -4.63 24.31
N GLY A 121 -14.39 -4.88 23.52
CA GLY A 121 -15.77 -4.87 24.01
C GLY A 121 -16.29 -3.49 24.45
N ARG A 122 -15.61 -2.40 24.06
CA ARG A 122 -16.01 -1.02 24.38
C ARG A 122 -16.83 -0.45 23.23
N ARG A 123 -18.03 0.08 23.53
CA ARG A 123 -18.81 0.84 22.54
C ARG A 123 -18.12 2.19 22.28
N VAL A 124 -17.61 2.39 21.06
CA VAL A 124 -17.18 3.72 20.61
C VAL A 124 -18.43 4.53 20.36
N GLY A 125 -18.66 5.58 21.16
CA GLY A 125 -19.66 6.59 20.82
C GLY A 125 -19.31 7.19 19.45
N LYS A 126 -20.31 7.52 18.63
CA LYS A 126 -20.07 8.14 17.31
C LYS A 126 -19.11 9.32 17.51
N VAL A 127 -17.92 9.26 16.91
CA VAL A 127 -17.04 10.44 16.83
C VAL A 127 -17.80 11.42 15.97
N LEU A 128 -18.35 12.47 16.60
CA LEU A 128 -18.92 13.59 15.87
C LEU A 128 -17.78 14.16 15.03
N PRO A 129 -17.95 14.29 13.70
CA PRO A 129 -16.94 14.97 12.93
C PRO A 129 -16.77 16.37 13.50
N ASN A 130 -15.52 16.83 13.58
CA ASN A 130 -15.18 18.13 14.12
C ASN A 130 -15.97 19.22 13.39
N ALA A 131 -17.08 19.66 13.99
CA ALA A 131 -17.68 20.94 13.69
C ALA A 131 -16.73 22.01 14.26
N SER A 132 -16.46 23.04 13.45
CA SER A 132 -15.68 24.23 13.79
C SER A 132 -14.16 24.11 13.67
N VAL A 133 -13.63 24.50 12.50
CA VAL A 133 -12.79 25.70 12.32
C VAL A 133 -13.16 26.34 10.98
#